data_AF-A0A7J8HHV4-F1
#
_entry.id   AF-A0A7J8HHV4-F1
#
_cell.length_a   1.000
_cell.length_b   1.000
_cell.length_c   1.000
_cell.angle_alpha   90.00
_cell.angle_beta   90.00
_cell.angle_gamma   90.00
#
_symmetry.space_group_name_H-M   'P 1'
#
loop_
_entity.id
_entity.type
_entity.pdbx_description
1 polymer ?
#
loop_
_entity_poly.entity_id
_entity_poly.type
_entity_poly.pdbx_seq_one_letter_code
_entity_poly.pdbx_strand_id
1 'polypeptide(L)'
;MHEARVGVLAERKAREDATEHRELMAWNQAENRRLHELRIERLRQEAREQEQLQAEEKARQAREAQARVQLKEQEVLQLQEDAKNFITRENLDARIEEALDSPKSYNWAITREGLVVRPQHGSS
;
A
#
# COMPACT_ATOMS: atom_id res chain seq x y z
N MET A 1 -57.88 -35.33 46.88
CA MET A 1 -58.67 -34.59 45.86
C MET A 1 -58.04 -33.25 45.43
N HIS A 2 -57.43 -32.46 46.33
CA HIS A 2 -56.78 -31.19 45.98
C HIS A 2 -55.44 -31.38 45.24
N GLU A 3 -54.56 -32.27 45.71
CA GLU A 3 -53.24 -32.53 45.10
C GLU A 3 -53.32 -33.05 43.66
N ALA A 4 -54.27 -33.94 43.36
CA ALA A 4 -54.50 -34.44 42.00
C ALA A 4 -54.92 -33.32 41.03
N ARG A 5 -55.69 -32.32 41.52
CA ARG A 5 -56.12 -31.16 40.72
C ARG A 5 -54.97 -30.18 40.48
N VAL A 6 -54.07 -30.01 41.46
CA VAL A 6 -52.85 -29.21 41.34
C VAL A 6 -51.84 -29.86 40.39
N GLY A 7 -51.67 -31.18 40.46
CA GLY A 7 -50.79 -31.93 39.54
C GLY A 7 -51.22 -31.84 38.07
N VAL A 8 -52.52 -31.98 37.79
CA VAL A 8 -53.06 -31.85 36.43
C VAL A 8 -52.88 -30.43 35.86
N LEU A 9 -53.07 -29.40 36.69
CA LEU A 9 -52.83 -28.01 36.27
C LEU A 9 -51.34 -27.73 36.02
N ALA A 10 -50.45 -28.27 36.86
CA ALA A 10 -49.01 -28.11 36.69
C ALA A 10 -48.50 -28.85 35.44
N GLU A 11 -49.00 -30.06 35.17
CA GLU A 11 -48.64 -30.82 33.98
C GLU A 11 -49.13 -30.14 32.70
N ARG A 12 -50.34 -29.57 32.71
CA ARG A 12 -50.87 -28.80 31.59
C ARG A 12 -50.03 -27.56 31.31
N LYS A 13 -49.69 -26.80 32.35
CA LYS A 13 -48.83 -25.62 32.22
C LYS A 13 -47.44 -25.98 31.69
N ALA A 14 -46.83 -27.04 32.21
CA ALA A 14 -45.52 -27.51 31.72
C ALA A 14 -45.56 -27.93 30.24
N ARG A 15 -46.67 -28.50 29.78
CA ARG A 15 -46.86 -28.82 28.35
C ARG A 15 -47.05 -27.56 27.51
N GLU A 16 -47.84 -26.60 27.98
CA GLU A 16 -48.06 -25.29 27.33
C GLU A 16 -46.72 -24.52 27.21
N ASP A 17 -45.95 -24.40 28.29
CA ASP A 17 -44.64 -23.75 28.30
C ASP A 17 -43.65 -24.45 27.35
N ALA A 18 -43.67 -25.79 27.29
CA ALA A 18 -42.82 -26.55 26.37
C ALA A 18 -43.23 -26.37 24.91
N THR A 19 -44.52 -26.19 24.61
CA THR A 19 -44.99 -25.89 23.25
C THR A 19 -44.59 -24.48 22.83
N GLU A 20 -44.82 -23.48 23.68
CA GLU A 20 -44.43 -22.09 23.43
C GLU A 20 -42.92 -21.98 23.20
N HIS A 21 -42.12 -22.67 24.02
CA HIS A 21 -40.67 -22.70 23.84
C HIS A 21 -40.27 -23.25 22.46
N ARG A 22 -40.88 -24.34 22.01
CA ARG A 22 -40.58 -24.92 20.68
C ARG A 22 -40.97 -23.97 19.55
N GLU A 23 -42.11 -23.30 19.67
CA GLU A 23 -42.56 -22.32 18.67
C GLU A 23 -41.60 -21.12 18.59
N LEU A 24 -41.18 -20.58 19.73
CA LEU A 24 -40.20 -19.50 19.79
C LEU A 24 -38.83 -19.92 19.23
N MET A 25 -38.38 -21.15 19.50
CA MET A 25 -37.14 -21.67 18.92
C MET A 25 -37.25 -21.85 17.41
N ALA A 26 -38.38 -22.34 16.90
CA ALA A 26 -38.61 -22.46 15.46
C ALA A 26 -38.63 -21.09 14.77
N TRP A 27 -39.27 -20.09 15.39
CA TRP A 27 -39.27 -18.72 14.90
C TRP A 27 -37.86 -18.11 14.89
N ASN A 28 -37.11 -18.28 15.99
CA ASN A 28 -35.74 -17.78 16.06
C ASN A 28 -34.84 -18.41 14.99
N GLN A 29 -34.98 -19.72 14.73
CA GLN A 29 -34.25 -20.39 13.68
C GLN A 29 -34.63 -19.86 12.28
N ALA A 30 -35.91 -19.58 12.03
CA ALA A 30 -36.34 -19.00 10.77
C ALA A 30 -35.77 -17.59 10.56
N GLU A 31 -35.79 -16.75 11.61
CA GLU A 31 -35.22 -15.41 11.54
C GLU A 31 -33.70 -15.43 11.37
N ASN A 32 -33.00 -16.34 12.05
CA ASN A 32 -31.56 -16.54 11.86
C ASN A 32 -31.21 -16.94 10.43
N ARG A 33 -32.02 -17.80 9.78
CA ARG A 33 -31.85 -18.15 8.37
C ARG A 33 -32.03 -16.94 7.46
N ARG A 34 -33.08 -16.15 7.67
CA ARG A 34 -33.34 -14.91 6.92
C ARG A 34 -32.17 -13.92 7.03
N LEU A 35 -31.65 -13.72 8.25
CA LEU A 35 -30.50 -12.83 8.48
C LEU A 35 -29.20 -13.38 7.89
N HIS A 36 -29.04 -14.70 7.88
CA HIS A 36 -27.88 -15.35 7.28
C HIS A 36 -27.83 -15.13 5.76
N GLU A 37 -28.96 -15.25 5.07
CA GLU A 37 -29.06 -14.97 3.63
C GLU A 37 -28.69 -13.52 3.32
N LEU A 38 -29.22 -12.56 4.08
CA LEU A 38 -28.86 -11.14 3.95
C LEU A 38 -27.36 -10.89 4.18
N ARG A 39 -26.76 -11.60 5.15
CA ARG A 39 -25.32 -11.52 5.40
C ARG A 39 -24.51 -12.04 4.22
N ILE A 40 -24.93 -13.15 3.61
CA ILE A 40 -24.25 -13.72 2.44
C ILE A 40 -24.28 -12.72 1.28
N GLU A 41 -25.44 -12.12 0.99
CA GLU A 41 -25.54 -11.12 -0.08
C GLU A 41 -24.63 -9.91 0.18
N ARG A 42 -24.61 -9.40 1.42
CA ARG A 42 -23.70 -8.32 1.80
C ARG A 42 -22.23 -8.71 1.61
N LEU A 43 -21.83 -9.90 2.07
CA LEU A 43 -20.45 -10.38 1.93
C LEU A 43 -20.04 -10.56 0.46
N ARG A 44 -20.97 -10.99 -0.40
CA ARG A 44 -20.72 -11.08 -1.85
C ARG A 44 -20.49 -9.72 -2.48
N GLN A 45 -21.24 -8.71 -2.05
CA GLN A 45 -21.02 -7.34 -2.51
C GLN A 45 -19.67 -6.80 -2.03
N GLU A 46 -19.38 -6.93 -0.72
CA GLU A 46 -18.11 -6.51 -0.13
C GLU A 46 -16.92 -7.19 -0.83
N ALA A 47 -17.02 -8.49 -1.15
CA ALA A 47 -15.97 -9.20 -1.88
C ALA A 47 -15.71 -8.63 -3.28
N ARG A 48 -16.76 -8.26 -4.02
CA ARG A 48 -16.61 -7.63 -5.34
C ARG A 48 -15.96 -6.25 -5.25
N GLU A 49 -16.35 -5.46 -4.27
CA GLU A 49 -15.75 -4.14 -4.02
C GLU A 49 -14.26 -4.28 -3.64
N GLN A 50 -13.92 -5.26 -2.80
CA GLN A 50 -12.54 -5.57 -2.44
C GLN A 50 -11.71 -6.02 -3.65
N GLU A 51 -12.25 -6.86 -4.53
CA GLU A 51 -11.58 -7.27 -5.76
C GLU A 51 -11.26 -6.08 -6.68
N GLN A 52 -12.19 -5.13 -6.81
CA GLN A 52 -12.00 -3.91 -7.60
C GLN A 52 -10.87 -3.04 -7.01
N LEU A 53 -10.93 -2.78 -5.70
CA LEU A 53 -9.89 -2.01 -5.00
C LEU A 53 -8.51 -2.66 -5.15
N GLN A 54 -8.43 -3.99 -4.97
CA GLN A 54 -7.16 -4.71 -5.15
C GLN A 54 -6.64 -4.64 -6.58
N ALA A 55 -7.52 -4.68 -7.59
CA ALA A 55 -7.12 -4.54 -8.98
C ALA A 55 -6.55 -3.14 -9.26
N GLU A 56 -7.20 -2.09 -8.74
CA GLU A 56 -6.72 -0.71 -8.85
C GLU A 56 -5.38 -0.50 -8.16
N GLU A 57 -5.22 -1.03 -6.94
CA GLU A 57 -3.97 -0.96 -6.20
C GLU A 57 -2.84 -1.68 -6.93
N LYS A 58 -3.09 -2.89 -7.45
CA LYS A 58 -2.10 -3.63 -8.25
C LYS A 58 -1.71 -2.84 -9.50
N ALA A 59 -2.66 -2.22 -10.19
CA ALA A 59 -2.38 -1.39 -11.36
C ALA A 59 -1.55 -0.14 -11.00
N ARG A 60 -1.83 0.50 -9.86
CA ARG A 60 -1.02 1.62 -9.35
C ARG A 60 0.41 1.16 -9.03
N GLN A 61 0.55 0.08 -8.26
CA GLN A 61 1.85 -0.48 -7.88
C GLN A 61 2.68 -0.88 -9.09
N ALA A 62 2.07 -1.47 -10.12
CA ALA A 62 2.74 -1.83 -11.36
C ALA A 62 3.30 -0.59 -12.09
N ARG A 63 2.53 0.50 -12.17
CA ARG A 63 2.98 1.76 -12.76
C ARG A 63 4.14 2.39 -11.98
N GLU A 64 4.04 2.43 -10.65
CA GLU A 64 5.12 2.94 -9.78
C GLU A 64 6.39 2.10 -9.91
N ALA A 65 6.26 0.77 -9.92
CA ALA A 65 7.38 -0.13 -10.11
C ALA A 65 8.05 0.09 -11.47
N GLN A 66 7.27 0.23 -12.55
CA GLN A 66 7.80 0.51 -13.88
C GLN A 66 8.54 1.85 -13.93
N ALA A 67 7.99 2.91 -13.35
CA ALA A 67 8.65 4.21 -13.28
C ALA A 67 9.97 4.15 -12.50
N ARG A 68 10.01 3.39 -11.39
CA ARG A 68 11.24 3.17 -10.61
C ARG A 68 12.30 2.42 -11.41
N VAL A 69 11.90 1.37 -12.14
CA VAL A 69 12.82 0.61 -13.00
C VAL A 69 13.41 1.52 -14.07
N GLN A 70 12.60 2.33 -14.75
CA GLN A 70 13.07 3.26 -15.78
C GLN A 70 14.04 4.31 -15.22
N LEU A 71 13.74 4.88 -14.05
CA LEU A 71 14.66 5.83 -13.40
C LEU A 71 16.00 5.17 -13.08
N LYS A 72 15.98 3.95 -12.54
CA LYS A 72 17.21 3.22 -12.22
C LYS A 72 17.99 2.81 -13.45
N GLU A 73 17.32 2.48 -14.54
CA GLU A 73 17.97 2.23 -15.82
C GLU A 73 18.69 3.49 -16.34
N GLN A 74 18.05 4.66 -16.26
CA GLN A 74 18.69 5.93 -16.62
C GLN A 74 19.90 6.25 -15.73
N GLU A 75 19.81 6.03 -14.42
CA GLU A 75 20.95 6.21 -13.51
C GLU A 75 22.13 5.29 -13.86
N VAL A 76 21.85 4.03 -14.23
CA VAL A 76 22.89 3.08 -14.65
C VAL A 76 23.53 3.50 -15.97
N LEU A 77 22.73 3.93 -16.96
CA LEU A 77 23.24 4.43 -18.23
C LEU A 77 24.12 5.68 -18.04
N GLN A 78 23.69 6.62 -17.20
CA GLN A 78 24.49 7.78 -16.87
C GLN A 78 25.82 7.38 -16.22
N LEU A 79 25.78 6.45 -15.26
CA LEU A 79 26.99 5.95 -14.61
C LEU A 79 27.92 5.21 -15.59
N GLN A 80 27.38 4.48 -16.57
CA GLN A 80 28.18 3.84 -17.63
C GLN A 80 28.93 4.87 -18.48
N GLU A 81 28.30 6.01 -18.80
CA GLU A 81 28.96 7.10 -19.50
C GLU A 81 30.00 7.79 -18.62
N ASP A 82 29.66 8.10 -17.36
CA ASP A 82 30.59 8.74 -16.42
C ASP A 82 31.81 7.87 -16.11
N ALA A 83 31.62 6.54 -16.05
CA ALA A 83 32.69 5.59 -15.80
C ALA A 83 33.78 5.60 -16.86
N LYS A 84 33.48 6.03 -18.10
CA LYS A 84 34.49 6.22 -19.15
C LYS A 84 35.50 7.31 -18.80
N ASN A 85 35.11 8.27 -17.96
CA ASN A 85 35.96 9.36 -17.51
C ASN A 85 36.77 9.04 -16.25
N PHE A 86 36.59 7.85 -15.65
CA PHE A 86 37.32 7.48 -14.44
C PHE A 86 38.81 7.29 -14.70
N ILE A 87 39.60 7.58 -13.66
CA ILE A 87 41.03 7.37 -13.67
C ILE A 87 41.29 5.89 -13.38
N THR A 88 41.93 5.21 -14.32
CA THR A 88 42.41 3.84 -14.22
C THR A 88 43.93 3.83 -14.10
N ARG A 89 44.53 2.65 -13.90
CA ARG A 89 46.00 2.55 -13.80
C ARG A 89 46.69 2.94 -15.10
N GLU A 90 46.02 2.73 -16.21
CA GLU A 90 46.54 2.94 -17.56
C GLU A 90 46.49 4.42 -17.99
N ASN A 91 45.53 5.20 -17.51
CA ASN A 91 45.39 6.62 -17.87
C ASN A 91 45.89 7.60 -16.79
N LEU A 92 46.47 7.09 -15.70
CA LEU A 92 46.84 7.88 -14.52
C LEU A 92 47.81 9.01 -14.84
N ASP A 93 48.95 8.71 -15.47
CA ASP A 93 50.00 9.70 -15.72
C ASP A 93 49.50 10.83 -16.64
N ALA A 94 48.78 10.47 -17.70
CA ALA A 94 48.18 11.43 -18.63
C ALA A 94 47.16 12.35 -17.93
N ARG A 95 46.35 11.81 -17.01
CA ARG A 95 45.37 12.60 -16.23
C ARG A 95 46.04 13.54 -15.21
N ILE A 96 47.22 13.17 -14.68
CA ILE A 96 48.01 14.05 -13.81
C ILE A 96 48.53 15.25 -14.60
N GLU A 97 49.11 15.03 -15.77
CA GLU A 97 49.60 16.12 -16.64
C GLU A 97 48.46 17.06 -17.06
N GLU A 98 47.34 16.51 -17.54
CA GLU A 98 46.15 17.29 -17.91
C GLU A 98 45.63 18.17 -16.76
N ALA A 99 45.62 17.64 -15.53
CA ALA A 99 45.15 18.36 -14.36
C ALA A 99 46.11 19.48 -13.91
N LEU A 100 47.41 19.32 -14.13
CA LEU A 100 48.40 20.37 -13.86
C LEU A 100 48.28 21.52 -14.86
N ASP A 101 48.00 21.21 -16.12
CA ASP A 101 47.86 22.20 -17.20
C ASP A 101 46.50 22.93 -17.18
N SER A 102 45.46 22.32 -16.59
CA SER A 102 44.09 22.86 -16.56
C SER A 102 43.56 23.10 -15.13
N PRO A 103 43.96 24.21 -14.48
CA PRO A 103 43.45 24.56 -13.15
C PRO A 103 41.95 24.94 -13.22
N LYS A 104 41.11 24.20 -12.50
CA LYS A 104 39.66 24.43 -12.43
C LYS A 104 39.28 25.15 -11.14
N SER A 105 38.75 26.37 -11.25
CA SER A 105 38.26 27.14 -10.10
C SER A 105 36.80 26.83 -9.79
N TYR A 106 36.53 26.52 -8.53
CA TYR A 106 35.17 26.37 -8.00
C TYR A 106 34.68 27.62 -7.25
N ASN A 107 35.41 28.74 -7.32
CA ASN A 107 34.99 29.97 -6.67
C ASN A 107 33.76 30.55 -7.39
N TRP A 108 32.70 30.80 -6.64
CA TRP A 108 31.50 31.52 -7.09
C TRP A 108 30.91 32.29 -5.90
N ALA A 109 30.18 33.35 -6.18
CA ALA A 109 29.48 34.17 -5.20
C ALA A 109 27.98 34.22 -5.53
N ILE A 110 27.17 34.61 -4.55
CA ILE A 110 25.73 34.83 -4.74
C ILE A 110 25.37 36.27 -4.40
N THR A 111 24.55 36.91 -5.24
CA THR A 111 24.07 38.27 -4.96
C THR A 111 22.93 38.24 -3.94
N ARG A 112 22.53 39.42 -3.42
CA ARG A 112 21.37 39.53 -2.52
C ARG A 112 20.07 39.09 -3.18
N GLU A 113 20.01 39.13 -4.51
CA GLU A 113 18.88 38.69 -5.34
C GLU A 113 18.93 37.18 -5.65
N GLY A 114 19.92 36.45 -5.14
CA GLY A 114 20.06 35.00 -5.34
C GLY A 114 20.75 34.61 -6.66
N LEU A 115 21.36 35.56 -7.38
CA LEU A 115 22.02 35.29 -8.65
C LEU A 115 23.45 34.78 -8.43
N VAL A 116 23.83 33.72 -9.13
CA VAL A 116 25.19 33.17 -9.09
C VAL A 116 26.12 34.04 -9.94
N VAL A 117 27.18 34.57 -9.34
CA VAL A 117 28.24 35.33 -9.98
C VAL A 117 29.53 34.52 -9.94
N ARG A 118 30.07 34.18 -11.10
CA ARG A 118 31.37 33.51 -11.22
C ARG A 118 32.46 34.56 -11.54
N PRO A 119 33.63 34.49 -10.90
CA PRO A 119 34.73 35.38 -11.21
C PRO A 119 35.18 35.13 -12.65
N GLN A 120 35.17 36.17 -13.49
CA GLN A 120 35.76 36.07 -14.83
C GLN A 120 37.27 35.91 -14.67
N HIS A 121 37.81 34.81 -15.17
CA HIS A 121 39.25 34.58 -15.13
C HIS A 121 39.85 35.46 -16.21
N GLY A 122 40.58 36.51 -15.81
CA GLY A 122 41.36 37.30 -16.74
C GLY A 122 42.43 36.42 -17.38
N SER A 123 42.36 36.24 -18.69
CA SER A 123 43.47 35.74 -19.48
C SER A 123 44.63 36.73 -19.34
N SER A 124 45.71 36.31 -18.67
CA SER A 124 47.04 36.89 -18.84
C SER A 124 47.89 35.90 -19.63
#